data_AF-A0A4T0FMV3-F1
#
_entry.id   AF-A0A4T0FMV3-F1
#
_cell.length_a   1.000
_cell.length_b   1.000
_cell.length_c   1.000
_cell.angle_alpha   90.00
_cell.angle_beta   90.00
_cell.angle_gamma   90.00
#
_symmetry.space_group_name_H-M   'P 1'
#
loop_
_entity.id
_entity.type
_entity.pdbx_description
1 polymer ?
#
loop_
_entity_poly.entity_id
_entity_poly.type
_entity_poly.pdbx_seq_one_letter_code
_entity_poly.pdbx_strand_id
1 'polypeptide(L)'
;MKVKQHQFSPTLAQLKRDDKIALKKFDSSDAWFIADTIRNVFDLEGSSVVFCVRLFSGIELAGGVLGVVTPSNYDWMNGKFAITQKYHQSSHLYGQALIAKHNDLPGYTLPEVEVAVIRAINTEPARSTEYLKALLCEDVDSVITFSELVNAYQIFMNFTGLKVMTSKQVQDLIVATFPSVLVDTAVDGTTVIKNLRLKESHEKLKMSPTKVMEAHTENRFPQFAAHGGSFPINIAGVAGPIGAVSVSGMPNGLLDHIIAYRAIVELAAHQLKTA
;
A
#
# COMPACT_ATOMS: atom_id res chain seq x y z
N MET A 1 -17.17 5.62 -2.58
CA MET A 1 -16.13 4.93 -3.36
C MET A 1 -15.79 3.62 -2.65
N LYS A 2 -15.80 2.46 -3.33
CA LYS A 2 -15.38 1.20 -2.70
C LYS A 2 -13.87 1.20 -2.50
N VAL A 3 -13.40 1.14 -1.25
CA VAL A 3 -11.98 0.99 -0.93
C VAL A 3 -11.58 -0.48 -1.15
N LYS A 4 -11.55 -0.90 -2.42
CA LYS A 4 -11.03 -2.22 -2.78
C LYS A 4 -9.52 -2.20 -2.68
N GLN A 5 -8.96 -3.17 -1.95
CA GLN A 5 -7.52 -3.39 -1.81
C GLN A 5 -6.78 -3.56 -3.15
N HIS A 6 -7.50 -3.93 -4.21
CA HIS A 6 -7.01 -4.23 -5.56
C HIS A 6 -6.57 -3.03 -6.42
N GLN A 7 -6.44 -1.82 -5.87
CA GLN A 7 -6.19 -0.61 -6.69
C GLN A 7 -5.08 0.31 -6.16
N PHE A 8 -4.37 -0.04 -5.09
CA PHE A 8 -3.31 0.81 -4.55
C PHE A 8 -2.24 -0.03 -3.85
N SER A 9 -1.19 -0.34 -4.59
CA SER A 9 0.02 -1.01 -4.08
C SER A 9 1.23 -0.13 -4.40
N PRO A 10 1.43 1.00 -3.71
CA PRO A 10 2.44 1.99 -4.06
C PRO A 10 3.86 1.47 -3.78
N THR A 11 4.80 1.76 -4.67
CA THR A 11 6.24 1.53 -4.43
C THR A 11 6.76 2.38 -3.26
N LEU A 12 7.93 2.03 -2.70
CA LEU A 12 8.56 2.88 -1.69
C LEU A 12 8.89 4.29 -2.21
N ALA A 13 9.16 4.43 -3.51
CA ALA A 13 9.34 5.72 -4.17
C ALA A 13 8.03 6.51 -4.27
N GLN A 14 6.92 5.85 -4.59
CA GLN A 14 5.59 6.46 -4.62
C GLN A 14 5.19 6.99 -3.24
N LEU A 15 5.30 6.17 -2.19
CA LEU A 15 5.02 6.56 -0.81
C LEU A 15 5.83 7.78 -0.36
N LYS A 16 7.12 7.86 -0.73
CA LYS A 16 7.97 9.03 -0.46
C LYS A 16 7.52 10.31 -1.18
N ARG A 17 6.84 10.21 -2.33
CA ARG A 17 6.25 11.37 -3.02
C ARG A 17 4.92 11.77 -2.38
N ASP A 18 4.05 10.81 -2.12
CA ASP A 18 2.72 11.04 -1.54
C ASP A 18 2.81 11.71 -0.17
N ASP A 19 3.73 11.27 0.68
CA ASP A 19 4.03 11.88 1.99
C ASP A 19 4.45 13.37 1.93
N LYS A 20 4.72 13.92 0.74
CA LYS A 20 5.06 15.34 0.53
C LYS A 20 3.91 16.20 0.04
N ILE A 21 2.70 15.65 -0.08
CA ILE A 21 1.49 16.46 -0.32
C ILE A 21 1.35 17.46 0.83
N ALA A 22 1.16 18.73 0.46
CA ALA A 22 1.05 19.85 1.38
C ALA A 22 -0.17 20.71 1.07
N LEU A 23 -0.87 21.12 2.12
CA LEU A 23 -2.06 21.97 2.06
C LEU A 23 -1.65 23.46 1.97
N LYS A 24 -2.57 24.32 1.51
CA LYS A 24 -2.36 25.77 1.52
C LYS A 24 -2.50 26.35 2.92
N LYS A 25 -3.47 25.82 3.68
CA LYS A 25 -3.75 26.14 5.08
C LYS A 25 -4.25 24.90 5.81
N PHE A 26 -4.33 24.96 7.13
CA PHE A 26 -5.06 23.98 7.91
C PHE A 26 -5.70 24.61 9.15
N ASP A 27 -7.02 24.46 9.29
CA ASP A 27 -7.80 24.89 10.44
C ASP A 27 -8.87 23.85 10.83
N SER A 28 -9.71 24.17 11.83
CA SER A 28 -10.75 23.26 12.30
C SER A 28 -11.79 22.91 11.23
N SER A 29 -12.07 23.80 10.28
CA SER A 29 -12.99 23.52 9.16
C SER A 29 -12.40 22.50 8.19
N ASP A 30 -11.09 22.62 7.91
CA ASP A 30 -10.35 21.62 7.13
C ASP A 30 -10.33 20.24 7.84
N ALA A 31 -10.22 20.21 9.18
CA ALA A 31 -10.30 18.99 9.96
C ALA A 31 -11.69 18.32 9.92
N TRP A 32 -12.78 19.11 9.98
CA TRP A 32 -14.13 18.61 9.78
C TRP A 32 -14.36 18.09 8.35
N PHE A 33 -13.83 18.76 7.32
CA PHE A 33 -13.87 18.28 5.94
C PHE A 33 -13.22 16.90 5.79
N ILE A 34 -12.07 16.65 6.45
CA ILE A 34 -11.42 15.33 6.48
C ILE A 34 -12.34 14.30 7.13
N ALA A 35 -12.92 14.61 8.30
CA ALA A 35 -13.83 13.69 8.99
C ALA A 35 -15.08 13.36 8.17
N ASP A 36 -15.66 14.34 7.48
CA ASP A 36 -16.80 14.16 6.58
C ASP A 36 -16.42 13.36 5.34
N THR A 37 -15.23 13.58 4.79
CA THR A 37 -14.69 12.77 3.70
C THR A 37 -14.54 11.31 4.13
N ILE A 38 -13.99 11.06 5.32
CA ILE A 38 -13.84 9.70 5.84
C ILE A 38 -15.19 9.00 6.02
N ARG A 39 -16.21 9.71 6.54
CA ARG A 39 -17.55 9.15 6.76
C ARG A 39 -18.37 8.92 5.49
N ASN A 40 -18.28 9.83 4.52
CA ASN A 40 -19.24 9.90 3.41
C ASN A 40 -18.67 9.44 2.05
N VAL A 41 -17.35 9.52 1.85
CA VAL A 41 -16.73 9.20 0.54
C VAL A 41 -16.29 7.73 0.46
N PHE A 42 -15.97 7.08 1.58
CA PHE A 42 -15.56 5.67 1.60
C PHE A 42 -16.73 4.75 1.95
N ASP A 43 -16.81 3.62 1.24
CA ASP A 43 -17.72 2.52 1.57
C ASP A 43 -17.18 1.77 2.80
N LEU A 44 -17.67 2.15 3.98
CA LEU A 44 -17.30 1.61 5.29
C LEU A 44 -18.45 0.84 5.97
N GLU A 45 -19.48 0.46 5.21
CA GLU A 45 -20.63 -0.28 5.73
C GLU A 45 -20.18 -1.61 6.37
N GLY A 46 -20.69 -1.91 7.57
CA GLY A 46 -20.29 -3.08 8.35
C GLY A 46 -18.84 -3.06 8.90
N SER A 47 -18.04 -2.03 8.60
CA SER A 47 -16.65 -1.92 9.07
C SER A 47 -16.59 -1.32 10.49
N SER A 48 -15.63 -1.77 11.29
CA SER A 48 -15.42 -1.30 12.67
C SER A 48 -14.15 -0.45 12.76
N VAL A 49 -14.30 0.85 12.54
CA VAL A 49 -13.20 1.80 12.31
C VAL A 49 -13.25 2.94 13.30
N VAL A 50 -12.09 3.30 13.85
CA VAL A 50 -11.86 4.57 14.56
C VAL A 50 -10.92 5.45 13.74
N PHE A 51 -11.17 6.76 13.74
CA PHE A 51 -10.27 7.73 13.12
C PHE A 51 -10.22 9.05 13.90
N CYS A 52 -9.11 9.77 13.78
CA CYS A 52 -8.94 11.12 14.33
C CYS A 52 -8.09 12.02 13.44
N VAL A 53 -8.28 13.32 13.60
CA VAL A 53 -7.50 14.41 12.98
C VAL A 53 -6.90 15.22 14.12
N ARG A 54 -5.61 15.00 14.39
CA ARG A 54 -4.96 15.46 15.63
C ARG A 54 -3.67 16.22 15.32
N LEU A 55 -3.49 17.36 15.96
CA LEU A 55 -2.25 18.14 15.93
C LEU A 55 -1.18 17.50 16.82
N PHE A 56 0.09 17.69 16.51
CA PHE A 56 1.19 17.19 17.34
C PHE A 56 1.32 17.90 18.70
N SER A 57 0.59 19.00 18.91
CA SER A 57 0.35 19.60 20.24
C SER A 57 -0.58 18.77 21.13
N GLY A 58 -1.21 17.72 20.59
CA GLY A 58 -2.18 16.87 21.29
C GLY A 58 -3.64 17.28 21.09
N ILE A 59 -3.92 18.43 20.45
CA ILE A 59 -5.29 18.88 20.17
C ILE A 59 -5.90 18.00 19.07
N GLU A 60 -6.98 17.30 19.40
CA GLU A 60 -7.82 16.59 18.44
C GLU A 60 -8.92 17.53 17.92
N LEU A 61 -8.90 17.80 16.62
CA LEU A 61 -9.81 18.78 15.98
C LEU A 61 -11.10 18.12 15.47
N ALA A 62 -11.00 16.87 15.05
CA ALA A 62 -12.13 16.03 14.64
C ALA A 62 -11.80 14.56 14.83
N GLY A 63 -12.82 13.71 14.96
CA GLY A 63 -12.66 12.26 15.08
C GLY A 63 -14.00 11.54 14.96
N GLY A 64 -13.96 10.21 14.88
CA GLY A 64 -15.15 9.41 14.71
C GLY A 64 -14.95 7.92 14.98
N VAL A 65 -16.06 7.26 15.28
CA VAL A 65 -16.19 5.82 15.47
C VAL A 65 -17.30 5.34 14.55
N LEU A 66 -17.02 4.27 13.79
CA LEU A 66 -17.94 3.59 12.90
C LEU A 66 -17.96 2.10 13.29
N GLY A 67 -19.14 1.50 13.36
CA GLY A 67 -19.29 0.09 13.76
C GLY A 67 -18.95 -0.17 15.23
N VAL A 68 -18.42 -1.36 15.53
CA VAL A 68 -18.15 -1.85 16.90
C VAL A 68 -16.64 -1.90 17.14
N VAL A 69 -16.08 -0.81 17.65
CA VAL A 69 -14.65 -0.71 17.98
C VAL A 69 -14.34 -1.22 19.39
N THR A 70 -13.10 -1.66 19.59
CA THR A 70 -12.55 -2.12 20.87
C THR A 70 -11.43 -1.19 21.34
N PRO A 71 -10.98 -1.23 22.62
CA PRO A 71 -9.82 -0.47 23.07
C PRO A 71 -8.57 -0.69 22.20
N SER A 72 -8.36 -1.91 21.67
CA SER A 72 -7.23 -2.21 20.78
C SER A 72 -7.24 -1.38 19.50
N ASN A 73 -8.41 -1.00 18.96
CA ASN A 73 -8.48 -0.13 17.78
C ASN A 73 -7.82 1.24 18.06
N TYR A 74 -7.99 1.76 19.29
CA TYR A 74 -7.37 3.01 19.75
C TYR A 74 -5.88 2.84 20.02
N ASP A 75 -5.43 1.71 20.59
CA ASP A 75 -4.00 1.41 20.75
C ASP A 75 -3.29 1.43 19.38
N TRP A 76 -3.87 0.76 18.39
CA TRP A 76 -3.36 0.79 17.01
C TRP A 76 -3.39 2.19 16.42
N MET A 77 -4.47 2.97 16.59
CA MET A 77 -4.57 4.34 16.08
C MET A 77 -3.50 5.26 16.70
N ASN A 78 -3.36 5.23 18.03
CA ASN A 78 -2.40 6.05 18.75
C ASN A 78 -0.94 5.64 18.46
N GLY A 79 -0.65 4.34 18.35
CA GLY A 79 0.66 3.85 17.97
C GLY A 79 1.06 4.24 16.54
N LYS A 80 0.10 4.27 15.60
CA LYS A 80 0.31 4.78 14.23
C LYS A 80 0.58 6.28 14.25
N PHE A 81 -0.22 7.05 15.00
CA PHE A 81 -0.05 8.50 15.18
C PHE A 81 1.35 8.82 15.74
N ALA A 82 1.80 8.10 16.77
CA ALA A 82 3.11 8.30 17.39
C ALA A 82 4.29 8.09 16.42
N ILE A 83 4.17 7.15 15.46
CA ILE A 83 5.16 7.00 14.38
C ILE A 83 5.21 8.26 13.51
N THR A 84 4.05 8.79 13.09
CA THR A 84 4.01 10.00 12.25
C THR A 84 4.47 11.25 13.02
N GLN A 85 4.15 11.36 14.30
CA GLN A 85 4.65 12.43 15.17
C GLN A 85 6.17 12.36 15.39
N LYS A 86 6.73 11.16 15.60
CA LYS A 86 8.17 10.98 15.87
C LYS A 86 9.04 11.08 14.60
N TYR A 87 8.54 10.63 13.45
CA TYR A 87 9.34 10.47 12.23
C TYR A 87 8.90 11.37 11.06
N HIS A 88 7.86 12.20 11.22
CA HIS A 88 7.35 13.14 10.21
C HIS A 88 7.06 12.50 8.84
N GLN A 89 6.58 11.26 8.86
CA GLN A 89 6.18 10.46 7.70
C GLN A 89 4.99 9.56 8.04
N SER A 90 4.26 9.08 7.06
CA SER A 90 3.14 8.17 7.26
C SER A 90 3.61 6.88 7.92
N SER A 91 2.76 6.31 8.79
CA SER A 91 3.10 5.07 9.50
C SER A 91 3.31 3.90 8.52
N HIS A 92 2.69 3.98 7.34
CA HIS A 92 2.91 3.03 6.25
C HIS A 92 4.28 3.18 5.59
N LEU A 93 4.69 4.40 5.22
CA LEU A 93 6.02 4.64 4.63
C LEU A 93 7.13 4.20 5.59
N TYR A 94 7.02 4.55 6.88
CA TYR A 94 7.96 4.07 7.90
C TYR A 94 8.05 2.53 7.93
N GLY A 95 6.89 1.86 7.94
CA GLY A 95 6.82 0.40 7.93
C GLY A 95 7.46 -0.25 6.70
N GLN A 96 7.12 0.20 5.50
CA GLN A 96 7.70 -0.32 4.26
C GLN A 96 9.20 -0.02 4.16
N ALA A 97 9.63 1.20 4.51
CA ALA A 97 11.04 1.57 4.52
C ALA A 97 11.87 0.70 5.47
N LEU A 98 11.29 0.30 6.61
CA LEU A 98 11.98 -0.56 7.58
C LEU A 98 12.04 -2.02 7.13
N ILE A 99 10.96 -2.56 6.53
CA ILE A 99 11.00 -3.90 5.93
C ILE A 99 12.04 -3.92 4.81
N ALA A 100 12.01 -2.95 3.88
CA ALA A 100 13.01 -2.79 2.83
C ALA A 100 14.43 -2.73 3.41
N LYS A 101 14.69 -1.90 4.42
CA LYS A 101 16.03 -1.75 5.01
C LYS A 101 16.60 -3.05 5.63
N HIS A 102 15.75 -3.87 6.25
CA HIS A 102 16.20 -5.01 7.06
C HIS A 102 15.92 -6.39 6.43
N ASN A 103 15.09 -6.43 5.38
CA ASN A 103 14.64 -7.66 4.71
C ASN A 103 14.59 -7.45 3.18
N ASP A 104 15.46 -6.59 2.64
CA ASP A 104 15.73 -6.58 1.20
C ASP A 104 16.31 -7.94 0.81
N LEU A 105 15.67 -8.63 -0.12
CA LEU A 105 16.20 -9.84 -0.71
C LEU A 105 16.98 -9.46 -1.97
N PRO A 106 18.27 -9.82 -2.09
CA PRO A 106 18.96 -9.69 -3.36
C PRO A 106 18.20 -10.47 -4.44
N GLY A 107 18.39 -10.09 -5.72
CA GLY A 107 17.77 -10.78 -6.85
C GLY A 107 18.01 -12.28 -6.78
N TYR A 108 16.97 -13.03 -6.42
CA TYR A 108 17.11 -14.43 -6.01
C TYR A 108 17.18 -15.34 -7.24
N THR A 109 18.34 -15.96 -7.43
CA THR A 109 18.58 -17.02 -8.41
C THR A 109 18.59 -18.37 -7.67
N LEU A 110 17.79 -19.32 -8.15
CA LEU A 110 17.62 -20.64 -7.52
C LEU A 110 18.90 -21.49 -7.57
N PRO A 111 19.26 -22.21 -6.49
CA PRO A 111 20.37 -23.17 -6.49
C PRO A 111 20.12 -24.40 -7.39
N GLU A 112 21.14 -24.90 -8.09
CA GLU A 112 21.02 -26.07 -9.00
C GLU A 112 20.46 -27.35 -8.34
N VAL A 113 20.68 -27.52 -7.03
CA VAL A 113 20.16 -28.68 -6.27
C VAL A 113 18.65 -28.57 -6.03
N GLU A 114 18.14 -27.36 -5.81
CA GLU A 114 16.69 -27.13 -5.75
C GLU A 114 16.08 -27.32 -7.14
N VAL A 115 16.77 -26.89 -8.20
CA VAL A 115 16.40 -27.09 -9.62
C VAL A 115 16.26 -28.58 -10.01
N ALA A 116 16.73 -29.52 -9.19
CA ALA A 116 16.47 -30.95 -9.35
C ALA A 116 15.15 -31.40 -8.68
N VAL A 117 14.87 -30.93 -7.45
CA VAL A 117 13.62 -31.22 -6.71
C VAL A 117 12.41 -30.58 -7.39
N ILE A 118 12.62 -29.43 -8.02
CA ILE A 118 11.66 -28.69 -8.83
C ILE A 118 11.08 -29.49 -10.01
N ARG A 119 11.77 -30.53 -10.52
CA ARG A 119 11.41 -31.24 -11.76
C ARG A 119 10.17 -32.17 -11.67
N ALA A 120 9.39 -32.12 -10.59
CA ALA A 120 8.40 -33.15 -10.23
C ALA A 120 6.94 -32.69 -10.06
N ILE A 121 6.57 -31.42 -10.34
CA ILE A 121 5.25 -30.83 -10.02
C ILE A 121 4.90 -29.75 -11.10
N ASN A 122 3.67 -29.51 -11.61
CA ASN A 122 2.29 -29.85 -11.20
C ASN A 122 1.30 -29.92 -12.40
N THR A 123 0.06 -30.42 -12.20
CA THR A 123 -1.06 -30.41 -13.18
C THR A 123 -2.19 -29.40 -12.91
N GLU A 124 -2.08 -28.50 -11.92
CA GLU A 124 -3.19 -27.65 -11.45
C GLU A 124 -3.01 -26.13 -11.68
N PRO A 125 -3.96 -25.42 -12.33
CA PRO A 125 -3.86 -23.97 -12.60
C PRO A 125 -3.85 -23.04 -11.37
N ALA A 126 -4.40 -23.46 -10.22
CA ALA A 126 -4.56 -22.60 -9.05
C ALA A 126 -3.22 -22.07 -8.49
N ARG A 127 -2.14 -22.85 -8.60
CA ARG A 127 -0.80 -22.46 -8.16
C ARG A 127 -0.21 -21.32 -9.01
N SER A 128 -0.58 -21.25 -10.29
CA SER A 128 -0.16 -20.16 -11.18
C SER A 128 -0.76 -18.82 -10.75
N THR A 129 -2.03 -18.80 -10.34
CA THR A 129 -2.70 -17.59 -9.82
C THR A 129 -2.09 -17.12 -8.50
N GLU A 130 -1.80 -18.05 -7.58
CA GLU A 130 -1.14 -17.70 -6.31
C GLU A 130 0.28 -17.16 -6.53
N TYR A 131 1.05 -17.77 -7.44
CA TYR A 131 2.38 -17.29 -7.80
C TYR A 131 2.36 -15.90 -8.47
N LEU A 132 1.46 -15.66 -9.43
CA LEU A 132 1.32 -14.34 -10.04
C LEU A 132 1.03 -13.28 -8.98
N LYS A 133 0.18 -13.57 -7.99
CA LYS A 133 -0.10 -12.68 -6.84
C LYS A 133 1.09 -12.52 -5.87
N ALA A 134 2.06 -13.43 -5.87
CA ALA A 134 3.31 -13.28 -5.14
C ALA A 134 4.33 -12.41 -5.89
N LEU A 135 4.34 -12.45 -7.23
CA LEU A 135 5.29 -11.73 -8.07
C LEU A 135 4.84 -10.31 -8.47
N LEU A 136 3.54 -10.11 -8.68
CA LEU A 136 2.94 -8.91 -9.26
C LEU A 136 1.94 -8.25 -8.31
N CYS A 137 1.68 -6.96 -8.52
CA CYS A 137 0.61 -6.22 -7.89
C CYS A 137 -0.06 -5.25 -8.88
N GLU A 138 -1.34 -4.96 -8.60
CA GLU A 138 -2.08 -3.89 -9.26
C GLU A 138 -1.64 -2.54 -8.70
N ASP A 139 -1.21 -1.65 -9.59
CA ASP A 139 -0.70 -0.32 -9.27
C ASP A 139 -1.11 0.64 -10.41
N VAL A 140 -2.01 1.58 -10.12
CA VAL A 140 -2.61 2.45 -11.15
C VAL A 140 -1.54 3.35 -11.76
N ASP A 141 -1.65 3.62 -13.07
CA ASP A 141 -0.67 4.36 -13.88
C ASP A 141 0.71 3.67 -14.05
N SER A 142 0.92 2.48 -13.46
CA SER A 142 2.09 1.67 -13.77
C SER A 142 1.95 1.00 -15.15
N VAL A 143 3.08 0.74 -15.80
CA VAL A 143 3.16 -0.01 -17.06
C VAL A 143 4.29 -1.02 -16.93
N ILE A 144 4.00 -2.28 -17.28
CA ILE A 144 5.01 -3.31 -17.51
C ILE A 144 4.95 -3.75 -18.97
N THR A 145 6.09 -3.88 -19.64
CA THR A 145 6.11 -4.42 -20.99
C THR A 145 5.79 -5.92 -20.97
N PHE A 146 5.16 -6.42 -22.04
CA PHE A 146 4.87 -7.85 -22.12
C PHE A 146 6.17 -8.69 -22.12
N SER A 147 7.28 -8.15 -22.63
CA SER A 147 8.61 -8.77 -22.59
C SER A 147 9.23 -8.82 -21.19
N GLU A 148 9.14 -7.76 -20.37
CA GLU A 148 9.61 -7.79 -18.97
C GLU A 148 8.81 -8.78 -18.13
N LEU A 149 7.48 -8.76 -18.29
CA LEU A 149 6.59 -9.74 -17.67
C LEU A 149 6.96 -11.16 -18.10
N VAL A 150 7.10 -11.40 -19.41
CA VAL A 150 7.45 -12.72 -19.94
C VAL A 150 8.84 -13.14 -19.50
N ASN A 151 9.82 -12.25 -19.39
CA ASN A 151 11.14 -12.58 -18.87
C ASN A 151 11.07 -12.99 -17.39
N ALA A 152 10.36 -12.22 -16.55
CA ALA A 152 10.13 -12.57 -15.14
C ALA A 152 9.34 -13.90 -15.00
N TYR A 153 8.40 -14.15 -15.90
CA TYR A 153 7.62 -15.40 -15.98
C TYR A 153 8.41 -16.57 -16.59
N GLN A 154 9.37 -16.35 -17.49
CA GLN A 154 10.21 -17.39 -18.12
C GLN A 154 11.32 -17.86 -17.18
N ILE A 155 11.93 -16.94 -16.43
CA ILE A 155 12.79 -17.26 -15.28
C ILE A 155 12.04 -18.20 -14.31
N PHE A 156 10.72 -18.03 -14.17
CA PHE A 156 9.84 -18.90 -13.39
C PHE A 156 9.33 -20.16 -14.12
N MET A 157 9.10 -20.15 -15.43
CA MET A 157 8.62 -21.33 -16.17
C MET A 157 9.72 -22.37 -16.39
N ASN A 158 10.98 -21.93 -16.46
CA ASN A 158 12.15 -22.80 -16.32
C ASN A 158 12.25 -23.43 -14.90
N PHE A 159 11.43 -22.96 -13.95
CA PHE A 159 11.25 -23.50 -12.59
C PHE A 159 9.94 -24.34 -12.45
N THR A 160 9.13 -24.55 -13.49
CA THR A 160 7.90 -25.38 -13.36
C THR A 160 7.75 -26.53 -14.34
N GLY A 161 8.58 -26.60 -15.40
CA GLY A 161 8.51 -27.70 -16.39
C GLY A 161 7.17 -27.77 -17.16
N LEU A 162 6.33 -26.74 -17.02
CA LEU A 162 5.01 -26.65 -17.63
C LEU A 162 5.11 -26.43 -19.14
N LYS A 163 4.06 -26.82 -19.86
CA LYS A 163 3.84 -26.36 -21.25
C LYS A 163 3.86 -24.83 -21.26
N VAL A 164 4.76 -24.24 -22.04
CA VAL A 164 4.85 -22.79 -22.22
C VAL A 164 3.48 -22.27 -22.67
N MET A 165 2.82 -21.49 -21.80
CA MET A 165 1.61 -20.76 -22.16
C MET A 165 1.94 -19.82 -23.31
N THR A 166 1.08 -19.78 -24.33
CA THR A 166 1.23 -18.76 -25.39
C THR A 166 1.07 -17.36 -24.77
N SER A 167 1.60 -16.33 -25.45
CA SER A 167 1.46 -14.94 -25.00
C SER A 167 0.02 -14.58 -24.63
N LYS A 168 -0.94 -15.05 -25.44
CA LYS A 168 -2.38 -14.90 -25.19
C LYS A 168 -2.84 -15.61 -23.92
N GLN A 169 -2.40 -16.84 -23.64
CA GLN A 169 -2.79 -17.55 -22.43
C GLN A 169 -2.23 -16.90 -21.14
N VAL A 170 -1.01 -16.34 -21.20
CA VAL A 170 -0.44 -15.55 -20.09
C VAL A 170 -1.25 -14.26 -19.89
N GLN A 171 -1.59 -13.57 -20.97
CA GLN A 171 -2.42 -12.37 -20.96
C GLN A 171 -3.82 -12.64 -20.37
N ASP A 172 -4.51 -13.68 -20.84
CA ASP A 172 -5.84 -14.09 -20.36
C ASP A 172 -5.80 -14.44 -18.86
N LEU A 173 -4.77 -15.17 -18.40
CA LEU A 173 -4.58 -15.51 -16.99
C LEU A 173 -4.32 -14.27 -16.11
N ILE A 174 -3.59 -13.27 -16.63
CA ILE A 174 -3.30 -12.02 -15.91
C ILE A 174 -4.55 -11.16 -15.78
N VAL A 175 -5.31 -10.97 -16.86
CA VAL A 175 -6.59 -10.24 -16.81
C VAL A 175 -7.58 -10.94 -15.87
N ALA A 176 -7.59 -12.28 -15.82
CA ALA A 176 -8.40 -13.03 -14.86
C ALA A 176 -7.89 -12.94 -13.40
N THR A 177 -6.60 -12.68 -13.19
CA THR A 177 -5.98 -12.60 -11.85
C THR A 177 -6.03 -11.19 -11.25
N PHE A 178 -5.98 -10.16 -12.11
CA PHE A 178 -5.81 -8.74 -11.76
C PHE A 178 -6.83 -7.89 -12.53
N PRO A 179 -8.03 -7.64 -11.98
CA PRO A 179 -9.15 -7.05 -12.72
C PRO A 179 -9.02 -5.57 -13.10
N SER A 180 -8.04 -4.83 -12.57
CA SER A 180 -7.75 -3.45 -12.99
C SER A 180 -6.82 -3.36 -14.20
N VAL A 181 -6.27 -4.49 -14.66
CA VAL A 181 -5.30 -4.55 -15.75
C VAL A 181 -5.92 -4.21 -17.10
N LEU A 182 -5.23 -3.36 -17.86
CA LEU A 182 -5.55 -3.06 -19.25
C LEU A 182 -4.37 -3.49 -20.12
N VAL A 183 -4.65 -4.10 -21.27
CA VAL A 183 -3.62 -4.44 -22.26
C VAL A 183 -3.75 -3.50 -23.44
N ASP A 184 -2.62 -2.92 -23.84
CA ASP A 184 -2.54 -1.89 -24.87
C ASP A 184 -1.29 -2.12 -25.73
N THR A 185 -1.16 -1.35 -26.81
CA THR A 185 0.00 -1.38 -27.71
C THR A 185 0.73 -0.04 -27.63
N ALA A 186 2.02 -0.09 -27.29
CA ALA A 186 2.89 1.08 -27.26
C ALA A 186 3.13 1.65 -28.68
N VAL A 187 3.67 2.87 -28.73
CA VAL A 187 3.90 3.63 -29.99
C VAL A 187 4.86 2.90 -30.95
N ASP A 188 5.72 2.02 -30.42
CA ASP A 188 6.65 1.17 -31.17
C ASP A 188 6.05 -0.18 -31.62
N GLY A 189 4.78 -0.44 -31.33
CA GLY A 189 4.10 -1.70 -31.62
C GLY A 189 4.21 -2.78 -30.53
N THR A 190 4.91 -2.50 -29.42
CA THR A 190 5.09 -3.48 -28.34
C THR A 190 3.82 -3.60 -27.48
N THR A 191 3.39 -4.82 -27.16
CA THR A 191 2.31 -5.03 -26.19
C THR A 191 2.76 -4.62 -24.78
N VAL A 192 1.96 -3.78 -24.13
CA VAL A 192 2.18 -3.30 -22.76
C VAL A 192 0.96 -3.60 -21.90
N ILE A 193 1.21 -3.80 -20.61
CA ILE A 193 0.19 -4.06 -19.62
C ILE A 193 0.19 -2.89 -18.64
N LYS A 194 -0.92 -2.13 -18.65
CA LYS A 194 -1.14 -1.01 -17.74
C LYS A 194 -1.81 -1.48 -16.45
N ASN A 195 -1.62 -0.71 -15.39
CA ASN A 195 -2.09 -0.97 -14.03
C ASN A 195 -1.49 -2.22 -13.36
N LEU A 196 -0.32 -2.68 -13.84
CA LEU A 196 0.38 -3.85 -13.32
C LEU A 196 1.88 -3.57 -13.19
N ARG A 197 2.49 -4.00 -12.09
CA ARG A 197 3.95 -3.99 -11.92
C ARG A 197 4.46 -5.22 -11.20
N LEU A 198 5.77 -5.45 -11.32
CA LEU A 198 6.50 -6.36 -10.44
C LEU A 198 6.56 -5.80 -9.02
N LYS A 199 6.42 -6.68 -8.04
CA LYS A 199 6.70 -6.39 -6.63
C LYS A 199 8.19 -6.23 -6.39
N GLU A 200 8.56 -5.23 -5.59
CA GLU A 200 9.88 -5.09 -5.01
C GLU A 200 10.18 -6.35 -4.15
N SER A 201 11.47 -6.68 -4.02
CA SER A 201 12.01 -7.81 -3.24
C SER A 201 11.31 -8.01 -1.88
N HIS A 202 11.19 -6.93 -1.12
CA HIS A 202 10.64 -6.90 0.23
C HIS A 202 9.11 -7.00 0.28
N GLU A 203 8.38 -6.55 -0.76
CA GLU A 203 6.91 -6.68 -0.86
C GLU A 203 6.44 -8.13 -1.05
N LYS A 204 7.35 -9.04 -1.41
CA LYS A 204 7.08 -10.48 -1.58
C LYS A 204 6.97 -11.19 -0.22
N LEU A 205 7.55 -10.62 0.84
CA LEU A 205 7.54 -11.17 2.18
C LEU A 205 6.29 -10.69 2.94
N LYS A 206 5.47 -11.64 3.43
CA LYS A 206 4.30 -11.35 4.28
C LYS A 206 4.70 -11.00 5.72
N MET A 207 5.53 -9.97 5.89
CA MET A 207 6.02 -9.53 7.20
C MET A 207 5.06 -8.53 7.86
N SER A 208 5.06 -8.51 9.19
CA SER A 208 4.37 -7.48 9.97
C SER A 208 5.34 -6.32 10.23
N PRO A 209 5.08 -5.09 9.73
CA PRO A 209 5.96 -3.94 9.95
C PRO A 209 6.24 -3.65 11.42
N THR A 210 5.23 -3.79 12.29
CA THR A 210 5.41 -3.58 13.75
C THR A 210 6.38 -4.61 14.34
N LYS A 211 6.33 -5.89 13.95
CA LYS A 211 7.30 -6.89 14.44
C LYS A 211 8.73 -6.59 13.98
N VAL A 212 8.92 -6.11 12.75
CA VAL A 212 10.22 -5.68 12.23
C VAL A 212 10.73 -4.45 13.00
N MET A 213 9.84 -3.50 13.31
CA MET A 213 10.14 -2.35 14.18
C MET A 213 10.56 -2.76 15.59
N GLU A 214 9.84 -3.70 16.22
CA GLU A 214 10.17 -4.18 17.56
C GLU A 214 11.51 -4.94 17.60
N ALA A 215 11.85 -5.66 16.53
CA ALA A 215 13.11 -6.38 16.40
C ALA A 215 14.34 -5.48 16.16
N HIS A 216 14.17 -4.34 15.47
CA HIS A 216 15.30 -3.51 15.00
C HIS A 216 15.35 -2.09 15.56
N THR A 217 14.43 -1.69 16.43
CA THR A 217 14.38 -0.36 17.06
C THR A 217 14.03 -0.45 18.55
N GLU A 218 14.00 0.70 19.23
CA GLU A 218 13.50 0.87 20.60
C GLU A 218 11.97 1.01 20.70
N ASN A 219 11.28 1.23 19.58
CA ASN A 219 9.82 1.44 19.54
C ASN A 219 9.06 0.14 19.83
N ARG A 220 8.01 0.19 20.67
CA ARG A 220 7.20 -0.98 21.05
C ARG A 220 5.71 -0.70 20.91
N PHE A 221 4.92 -1.72 20.58
CA PHE A 221 3.47 -1.66 20.71
C PHE A 221 3.05 -1.68 22.20
N PRO A 222 2.01 -0.94 22.64
CA PRO A 222 1.09 -0.10 21.86
C PRO A 222 1.58 1.33 21.58
N GLN A 223 2.67 1.79 22.19
CA GLN A 223 3.12 3.19 22.07
C GLN A 223 3.49 3.58 20.62
N PHE A 224 3.92 2.60 19.82
CA PHE A 224 4.26 2.76 18.40
C PHE A 224 3.72 1.60 17.58
N ALA A 225 3.25 1.88 16.37
CA ALA A 225 2.76 0.87 15.43
C ALA A 225 3.08 1.24 13.97
N ALA A 226 4.03 0.51 13.37
CA ALA A 226 4.51 0.73 12.00
C ALA A 226 3.57 0.20 10.89
N HIS A 227 2.32 -0.16 11.20
CA HIS A 227 1.34 -0.48 10.16
C HIS A 227 0.77 0.80 9.56
N GLY A 228 0.26 0.74 8.33
CA GLY A 228 -0.38 1.90 7.72
C GLY A 228 -1.64 2.36 8.46
N GLY A 229 -1.95 3.64 8.34
CA GLY A 229 -3.16 4.25 8.90
C GLY A 229 -2.97 5.66 9.47
N SER A 230 -1.75 6.10 9.77
CA SER A 230 -1.46 7.50 10.08
C SER A 230 -0.76 8.20 8.90
N PHE A 231 -1.21 9.41 8.56
CA PHE A 231 -0.72 10.21 7.44
C PHE A 231 -0.47 11.68 7.87
N PRO A 232 0.68 12.29 7.52
CA PRO A 232 1.06 13.63 7.98
C PRO A 232 0.21 14.76 7.36
N ILE A 233 -0.05 15.80 8.16
CA ILE A 233 -0.68 17.05 7.72
C ILE A 233 0.43 18.08 7.50
N ASN A 234 0.92 18.18 6.26
CA ASN A 234 1.90 19.18 5.86
C ASN A 234 1.22 20.46 5.36
N ILE A 235 1.85 21.63 5.56
CA ILE A 235 1.41 22.92 5.01
C ILE A 235 2.55 23.52 4.19
N ALA A 236 2.23 24.10 3.03
CA ALA A 236 3.20 24.76 2.17
C ALA A 236 3.93 25.90 2.92
N GLY A 237 5.26 25.90 2.87
CA GLY A 237 6.10 26.88 3.59
C GLY A 237 6.36 26.57 5.07
N VAL A 238 5.75 25.52 5.64
CA VAL A 238 6.06 25.04 6.99
C VAL A 238 7.09 23.91 6.92
N ALA A 239 8.10 23.94 7.81
CA ALA A 239 9.27 23.05 7.74
C ALA A 239 8.97 21.55 8.01
N GLY A 240 7.77 21.20 8.44
CA GLY A 240 7.33 19.84 8.71
C GLY A 240 5.83 19.75 8.98
N PRO A 241 5.29 18.52 9.16
CA PRO A 241 3.89 18.35 9.48
C PRO A 241 3.52 18.92 10.85
N ILE A 242 2.29 19.43 10.97
CA ILE A 242 1.75 20.01 12.22
C ILE A 242 0.86 19.03 13.00
N GLY A 243 0.54 17.89 12.39
CA GLY A 243 -0.42 16.90 12.88
C GLY A 243 -0.50 15.71 11.95
N ALA A 244 -1.45 14.82 12.21
CA ALA A 244 -1.74 13.67 11.37
C ALA A 244 -3.24 13.34 11.33
N VAL A 245 -3.66 12.75 10.23
CA VAL A 245 -4.91 11.99 10.12
C VAL A 245 -4.58 10.54 10.44
N SER A 246 -5.29 9.94 11.40
CA SER A 246 -5.07 8.54 11.81
C SER A 246 -6.36 7.74 11.68
N VAL A 247 -6.24 6.52 11.14
CA VAL A 247 -7.34 5.57 10.86
C VAL A 247 -6.93 4.18 11.34
N SER A 248 -7.88 3.45 11.92
CA SER A 248 -7.64 2.10 12.41
C SER A 248 -8.90 1.25 12.45
N GLY A 249 -8.88 0.11 11.78
CA GLY A 249 -9.95 -0.91 11.85
C GLY A 249 -10.23 -1.64 10.55
N MET A 250 -9.63 -1.23 9.44
CA MET A 250 -9.74 -1.97 8.19
C MET A 250 -9.00 -3.33 8.27
N PRO A 251 -9.37 -4.33 7.45
CA PRO A 251 -8.76 -5.68 7.46
C PRO A 251 -7.23 -5.73 7.29
N ASN A 252 -6.60 -4.64 6.83
CA ASN A 252 -5.16 -4.46 6.82
C ASN A 252 -4.81 -2.95 6.85
N GLY A 253 -3.64 -2.62 7.38
CA GLY A 253 -3.20 -1.23 7.53
C GLY A 253 -2.93 -0.47 6.22
N LEU A 254 -2.81 -1.15 5.08
CA LEU A 254 -2.73 -0.48 3.78
C LEU A 254 -4.07 0.20 3.45
N LEU A 255 -5.20 -0.44 3.77
CA LEU A 255 -6.52 0.19 3.62
C LEU A 255 -6.72 1.38 4.57
N ASP A 256 -6.28 1.28 5.83
CA ASP A 256 -6.29 2.41 6.76
C ASP A 256 -5.47 3.59 6.18
N HIS A 257 -4.29 3.31 5.61
CA HIS A 257 -3.42 4.32 5.00
C HIS A 257 -4.06 4.96 3.75
N ILE A 258 -4.70 4.18 2.89
CA ILE A 258 -5.43 4.68 1.70
C ILE A 258 -6.52 5.69 2.09
N ILE A 259 -7.27 5.40 3.16
CA ILE A 259 -8.32 6.29 3.67
C ILE A 259 -7.72 7.61 4.15
N ALA A 260 -6.68 7.55 4.99
CA ALA A 260 -6.00 8.74 5.53
C ALA A 260 -5.35 9.60 4.42
N TYR A 261 -4.61 8.96 3.50
CA TYR A 261 -3.99 9.58 2.34
C TYR A 261 -5.03 10.28 1.45
N ARG A 262 -6.08 9.56 1.02
CA ARG A 262 -7.09 10.10 0.10
C ARG A 262 -7.89 11.25 0.75
N ALA A 263 -8.15 11.22 2.05
CA ALA A 263 -8.81 12.34 2.72
C ALA A 263 -7.98 13.64 2.68
N ILE A 264 -6.64 13.53 2.74
CA ILE A 264 -5.72 14.67 2.55
C ILE A 264 -5.66 15.11 1.08
N VAL A 265 -5.67 14.17 0.12
CA VAL A 265 -5.72 14.48 -1.32
C VAL A 265 -7.00 15.24 -1.68
N GLU A 266 -8.17 14.80 -1.21
CA GLU A 266 -9.45 15.47 -1.46
C GLU A 266 -9.49 16.87 -0.84
N LEU A 267 -8.95 17.05 0.37
CA LEU A 267 -8.82 18.37 0.98
C LEU A 267 -7.88 19.28 0.19
N ALA A 268 -6.73 18.79 -0.26
CA ALA A 268 -5.81 19.55 -1.11
C ALA A 268 -6.48 19.97 -2.43
N ALA A 269 -7.23 19.06 -3.06
CA ALA A 269 -8.01 19.35 -4.26
C ALA A 269 -9.16 20.34 -4.00
N HIS A 270 -9.80 20.30 -2.83
CA HIS A 270 -10.80 21.28 -2.41
C HIS A 270 -10.19 22.67 -2.27
N GLN A 271 -9.09 22.81 -1.51
CA GLN A 271 -8.37 24.09 -1.34
C GLN A 271 -7.77 24.65 -2.65
N LEU A 272 -7.61 23.83 -3.70
CA LEU A 272 -7.24 24.27 -5.04
C LEU A 272 -8.43 24.83 -5.83
N LYS A 273 -9.66 24.33 -5.61
CA LYS A 273 -10.90 24.77 -6.28
C LYS A 273 -11.53 26.01 -5.65
N THR A 274 -11.29 26.26 -4.36
CA THR A 274 -11.90 27.37 -3.60
C THR A 274 -10.96 28.57 -3.43
N ALA A 275 -10.01 28.76 -4.36
CA ALA A 275 -9.00 29.82 -4.34
C ALA A 275 -8.95 30.56 -5.68
#